data_AF-A0A191HVS0-F1
#
_entry.id   AF-A0A191HVS0-F1
#
_cell.length_a   1.000
_cell.length_b   1.000
_cell.length_c   1.000
_cell.angle_alpha   90.00
_cell.angle_beta   90.00
_cell.angle_gamma   90.00
#
_symmetry.space_group_name_H-M   'P 1'
#
loop_
_entity.id
_entity.type
_entity.pdbx_description
1 polymer ?
#
loop_
_entity_poly.entity_id
_entity_poly.type
_entity_poly.pdbx_seq_one_letter_code
_entity_poly.pdbx_strand_id
1 'polypeptide(L)'
;MEGRKGLLRTRPIKGTMPRGKTVLEDEILKSTLLNSEKDRAELLMIVDLERNDLGIICETDSVSVPELFIIETYETVHHLVATVEGQLKDGYDVIHVLEHTFPGGSIYC
;
A
#
# COMPACT_ATOMS: atom_id res chain seq x y z
N MET A 1 -13.20 -11.32 -27.41
CA MET A 1 -13.78 -10.34 -26.48
C MET A 1 -12.67 -10.04 -25.48
N GLU A 2 -12.08 -8.85 -25.58
CA GLU A 2 -10.91 -8.43 -24.80
C GLU A 2 -11.26 -8.42 -23.30
N GLY A 3 -10.68 -9.35 -22.55
CA GLY A 3 -10.75 -9.34 -21.10
C GLY A 3 -10.11 -8.05 -20.58
N ARG A 4 -10.82 -7.30 -19.76
CA ARG A 4 -10.21 -6.18 -19.03
C ARG A 4 -9.05 -6.75 -18.23
N LYS A 5 -7.81 -6.43 -18.61
CA LYS A 5 -6.64 -6.72 -17.78
C LYS A 5 -6.89 -6.10 -16.41
N GLY A 6 -7.05 -6.93 -15.38
CA GLY A 6 -7.32 -6.45 -14.03
C GLY A 6 -6.08 -5.77 -13.47
N LEU A 7 -6.18 -4.49 -13.09
CA LEU A 7 -5.14 -3.85 -12.29
C LEU A 7 -5.38 -4.25 -10.84
N LEU A 8 -4.44 -5.00 -10.27
CA LEU A 8 -4.42 -5.28 -8.84
C LEU A 8 -3.67 -4.16 -8.14
N ARG A 9 -4.24 -3.64 -7.06
CA ARG A 9 -3.61 -2.62 -6.22
C ARG A 9 -3.72 -3.05 -4.77
N THR A 10 -2.68 -2.76 -4.00
CA THR A 10 -2.67 -2.83 -2.54
C THR A 10 -2.11 -1.53 -1.97
N ARG A 11 -2.55 -1.19 -0.77
CA ARG A 11 -2.20 0.05 -0.07
C ARG A 11 -1.80 -0.26 1.36
N PRO A 12 -0.55 -0.72 1.58
CA PRO A 12 -0.07 -1.02 2.92
C PRO A 12 0.04 0.27 3.73
N ILE A 13 -0.29 0.16 5.01
CA ILE A 13 -0.30 1.28 5.96
C ILE A 13 0.61 0.93 7.12
N LYS A 14 1.55 1.81 7.46
CA LYS A 14 2.38 1.64 8.64
C LYS A 14 2.79 2.97 9.23
N GLY A 15 2.32 3.22 10.45
CA GLY A 15 2.52 4.48 11.15
C GLY A 15 1.24 5.30 11.11
N THR A 16 0.83 5.78 12.29
CA THR A 16 -0.40 6.54 12.48
C THR A 16 -0.14 7.65 13.47
N MET A 17 -0.52 8.87 13.13
CA MET A 17 -0.52 10.00 14.06
C MET A 17 -1.92 10.61 14.16
N PRO A 18 -2.35 11.10 15.32
CA PRO A 18 -3.62 11.82 15.44
C PRO A 18 -3.57 13.15 14.68
N ARG A 19 -4.72 13.74 14.39
CA ARG A 19 -4.79 15.15 13.97
C ARG A 19 -4.39 16.08 15.11
N GLY A 20 -3.69 17.15 14.76
CA GLY A 20 -3.37 18.23 15.69
C GLY A 20 -4.60 19.06 16.04
N LYS A 21 -4.62 19.66 17.24
CA LYS A 21 -5.66 20.61 17.66
C LYS A 21 -5.49 21.99 17.02
N THR A 22 -4.29 22.25 16.49
CA THR A 22 -3.95 23.45 15.74
C THR A 22 -3.26 23.07 14.43
N VAL A 23 -3.28 23.97 13.44
CA VAL A 23 -2.59 23.75 12.16
C VAL A 23 -1.11 23.47 12.35
N LEU A 24 -0.46 24.19 13.28
CA LEU A 24 0.97 24.00 13.57
C LEU A 24 1.24 22.61 14.18
N GLU A 25 0.42 22.19 15.13
CA GLU A 25 0.53 20.86 15.74
C GLU A 25 0.27 19.75 14.72
N ASP A 26 -0.69 19.94 13.82
CA ASP A 26 -1.04 18.96 12.77
C ASP A 26 0.14 18.74 11.80
N GLU A 27 0.79 19.83 11.38
CA GLU A 27 1.98 19.77 10.52
C GLU A 27 3.20 19.16 11.23
N ILE A 28 3.38 19.43 12.53
CA ILE A 28 4.45 18.80 13.32
C ILE A 28 4.22 17.29 13.42
N LEU A 29 3.00 16.86 13.71
CA LEU A 29 2.65 15.43 13.82
C LEU A 29 2.81 14.72 12.47
N LYS A 30 2.35 15.34 11.39
CA LYS A 30 2.54 14.85 10.02
C LYS A 30 4.00 14.72 9.64
N SER A 31 4.81 15.75 9.90
CA SER A 31 6.25 15.74 9.64
C SER A 31 6.97 14.69 10.49
N THR A 32 6.56 14.52 11.75
CA THR A 32 7.10 13.49 12.64
C THR A 32 6.83 12.09 12.10
N LEU A 33 5.62 11.82 11.62
CA LEU A 33 5.27 10.55 10.98
C LEU A 33 6.08 10.30 9.71
N LEU A 34 6.21 11.32 8.86
CA LEU A 34 6.96 11.23 7.60
C LEU A 34 8.46 10.99 7.83
N ASN A 35 9.03 11.52 8.92
CA ASN A 35 10.45 11.38 9.24
C ASN A 35 10.77 10.21 10.19
N SER A 36 9.77 9.41 10.59
CA SER A 36 9.98 8.24 11.43
C SER A 36 10.72 7.14 10.67
N GLU A 37 12.01 6.97 10.93
CA GLU A 37 12.83 5.92 10.30
C GLU A 37 12.28 4.52 10.59
N LYS A 38 11.73 4.33 11.79
CA LYS A 38 11.10 3.06 12.20
C LYS A 38 9.89 2.75 11.32
N ASP A 39 8.94 3.68 11.22
CA ASP A 39 7.71 3.44 10.46
C ASP A 39 8.01 3.28 8.97
N ARG A 40 8.98 4.04 8.43
CA ARG A 40 9.44 3.89 7.05
C ARG A 40 10.09 2.53 6.79
N ALA A 41 10.94 2.06 7.70
CA ALA A 41 11.57 0.75 7.56
C ALA A 41 10.54 -0.38 7.61
N GLU A 42 9.59 -0.30 8.53
CA GLU A 42 8.50 -1.27 8.63
C GLU A 42 7.57 -1.22 7.41
N LEU A 43 7.23 -0.03 6.89
CA LEU A 43 6.43 0.10 5.66
C LEU A 43 7.16 -0.48 4.45
N LEU A 44 8.45 -0.20 4.31
CA LEU A 44 9.25 -0.72 3.21
C LEU A 44 9.30 -2.25 3.21
N MET A 45 9.45 -2.87 4.39
CA MET A 45 9.40 -4.32 4.53
C MET A 45 8.07 -4.91 4.08
N ILE A 46 6.94 -4.24 4.39
CA ILE A 46 5.61 -4.67 3.93
C ILE A 46 5.50 -4.51 2.41
N VAL A 47 5.94 -3.38 1.86
CA VAL A 47 5.94 -3.15 0.41
C VAL A 47 6.74 -4.22 -0.33
N ASP A 48 7.91 -4.61 0.18
CA ASP A 48 8.72 -5.65 -0.45
C ASP A 48 8.03 -7.03 -0.39
N LEU A 49 7.34 -7.35 0.71
CA LEU A 49 6.53 -8.55 0.82
C LEU A 49 5.39 -8.55 -0.21
N GLU A 50 4.62 -7.46 -0.28
CA GLU A 50 3.51 -7.35 -1.22
C GLU A 50 3.96 -7.37 -2.68
N ARG A 51 5.09 -6.73 -3.01
CA ARG A 51 5.65 -6.81 -4.36
C ARG A 51 6.01 -8.24 -4.74
N ASN A 52 6.56 -9.01 -3.81
CA ASN A 52 6.86 -10.42 -4.02
C ASN A 52 5.58 -11.22 -4.27
N ASP A 53 4.54 -11.00 -3.46
CA ASP A 53 3.25 -11.70 -3.60
C ASP A 53 2.57 -11.34 -4.94
N LEU A 54 2.55 -10.06 -5.30
CA LEU A 54 2.04 -9.60 -6.59
C LEU A 54 2.87 -10.17 -7.75
N GLY A 55 4.18 -10.35 -7.61
CA GLY A 55 5.04 -10.95 -8.64
C GLY A 55 4.66 -12.39 -9.00
N ILE A 56 3.98 -13.12 -8.11
CA ILE A 56 3.51 -14.49 -8.37
C ILE A 56 2.31 -14.47 -9.34
N ILE A 57 1.38 -13.52 -9.16
CA ILE A 57 0.07 -13.50 -9.83
C ILE A 57 -0.06 -12.42 -10.93
N CYS A 58 0.81 -11.42 -10.95
CA CYS A 58 0.83 -10.34 -11.95
C CYS A 58 1.85 -10.61 -13.07
N GLU A 59 1.62 -10.04 -14.25
CA GLU A 59 2.50 -10.08 -15.40
C GLU A 59 3.92 -9.64 -15.04
N THR A 60 4.92 -10.29 -15.63
CA THR A 60 6.33 -9.92 -15.45
C THR A 60 6.54 -8.45 -15.84
N ASP A 61 7.32 -7.71 -15.05
CA ASP A 61 7.58 -6.28 -15.19
C ASP A 61 6.36 -5.34 -15.07
N SER A 62 5.18 -5.86 -14.68
CA SER A 62 3.99 -5.02 -14.44
C SER A 62 3.91 -4.49 -13.01
N VAL A 63 4.60 -5.11 -12.05
CA VAL A 63 4.55 -4.75 -10.63
C VAL A 63 5.38 -3.49 -10.37
N SER A 64 4.73 -2.46 -9.84
CA SER A 64 5.35 -1.16 -9.56
C SER A 64 4.88 -0.59 -8.21
N VAL A 65 5.65 0.36 -7.69
CA VAL A 65 5.34 1.11 -6.47
C VAL A 65 5.23 2.59 -6.84
N PRO A 66 4.08 3.05 -7.37
CA PRO A 66 3.93 4.44 -7.80
C PRO A 66 4.02 5.44 -6.64
N GLU A 67 3.67 5.02 -5.42
CA GLU A 67 3.66 5.87 -4.23
C GLU A 67 4.35 5.15 -3.07
N LEU A 68 5.35 5.78 -2.47
CA LEU A 68 6.07 5.26 -1.32
C LEU A 68 6.30 6.38 -0.30
N PHE A 69 5.96 6.12 0.97
CA PHE A 69 6.03 7.08 2.06
C PHE A 69 5.13 8.31 1.87
N ILE A 70 3.89 8.11 1.43
CA ILE A 70 2.91 9.17 1.31
C ILE A 70 2.15 9.33 2.62
N ILE A 71 1.85 10.57 3.01
CA ILE A 71 0.94 10.82 4.13
C ILE A 71 -0.48 11.00 3.58
N GLU A 72 -1.38 10.14 4.02
CA GLU A 72 -2.81 10.32 3.86
C GLU A 72 -3.42 10.89 5.13
N THR A 73 -4.10 12.02 4.97
CA THR A 73 -4.79 12.71 6.07
C THR A 73 -6.27 12.35 6.03
N TYR A 74 -6.75 11.74 7.11
CA TYR A 74 -8.15 11.47 7.37
C TYR A 74 -8.71 12.46 8.40
N GLU A 75 -10.00 12.34 8.70
CA GLU A 75 -10.68 13.23 9.66
C GLU A 75 -10.02 13.23 11.05
N THR A 76 -9.53 12.07 11.50
CA THR A 76 -9.03 11.88 12.87
C THR A 76 -7.55 11.53 12.96
N VAL A 77 -6.93 11.09 11.87
CA VAL A 77 -5.54 10.59 11.85
C VAL A 77 -4.82 10.89 10.53
N HIS A 78 -3.49 10.86 10.58
CA HIS A 78 -2.58 10.75 9.45
C HIS A 78 -2.04 9.33 9.37
N HIS A 79 -1.97 8.77 8.18
CA HIS A 79 -1.38 7.47 7.90
C HIS A 79 -0.20 7.60 6.95
N LEU A 80 0.87 6.86 7.22
CA LEU A 80 1.95 6.68 6.27
C LEU A 80 1.63 5.44 5.42
N VAL A 81 1.48 5.67 4.13
CA VAL A 81 0.96 4.72 3.16
C VAL A 81 1.94 4.53 1.99
N ALA A 82 1.83 3.38 1.35
CA ALA A 82 2.39 3.16 0.03
C ALA A 82 1.31 2.60 -0.88
N THR A 83 1.58 2.60 -2.18
CA THR A 83 0.73 1.96 -3.18
C THR A 83 1.60 1.00 -3.97
N VAL A 84 1.20 -0.27 -4.03
CA VAL A 84 1.80 -1.29 -4.90
C VAL A 84 0.74 -1.73 -5.89
N GLU A 85 1.08 -1.79 -7.16
CA GLU A 85 0.15 -2.20 -8.21
C GLU A 85 0.80 -3.10 -9.26
N GLY A 86 -0.01 -3.96 -9.90
CA GLY A 86 0.44 -4.89 -10.93
C GLY A 86 -0.71 -5.31 -11.85
N GLN A 87 -0.38 -5.71 -13.08
CA GLN A 87 -1.39 -6.22 -14.03
C GLN A 87 -1.57 -7.72 -13.80
N LEU A 88 -2.78 -8.16 -13.53
CA LEU A 88 -3.09 -9.57 -13.31
C LEU A 88 -2.80 -10.40 -14.57
N LYS A 89 -2.20 -11.60 -14.39
CA LYS A 89 -1.95 -12.55 -15.49
C LYS A 89 -3.26 -13.03 -16.12
N ASP A 90 -3.20 -13.33 -17.42
CA ASP A 90 -4.32 -13.99 -18.10
C ASP A 90 -4.66 -15.34 -17.43
N GLY A 91 -5.94 -15.54 -17.10
CA GLY A 91 -6.44 -16.76 -16.46
C GLY A 91 -6.48 -16.73 -14.93
N TYR A 92 -5.95 -15.69 -14.29
CA TYR A 92 -6.19 -15.43 -12.87
C TYR A 92 -7.47 -14.60 -12.70
N ASP A 93 -8.27 -14.93 -11.70
CA ASP A 93 -9.46 -14.18 -11.30
C ASP A 93 -9.35 -13.69 -9.86
N VAL A 94 -10.35 -12.93 -9.40
CA VAL A 94 -10.39 -12.35 -8.04
C VAL A 94 -10.33 -13.43 -6.95
N ILE A 95 -10.81 -14.66 -7.22
CA ILE A 95 -10.74 -15.76 -6.25
C ILE A 95 -9.30 -16.21 -6.08
N HIS A 96 -8.54 -16.34 -7.16
CA HIS A 96 -7.12 -16.66 -7.10
C HIS A 96 -6.32 -15.57 -6.38
N VAL A 97 -6.66 -14.29 -6.58
CA VAL A 97 -6.06 -13.19 -5.81
C VAL A 97 -6.30 -13.42 -4.31
N LEU A 98 -7.55 -13.62 -3.90
CA LEU A 98 -7.89 -13.86 -2.49
C LEU A 98 -7.16 -15.07 -1.89
N GLU A 99 -7.02 -16.17 -2.62
CA GLU A 99 -6.30 -17.36 -2.14
C GLU A 99 -4.81 -17.09 -1.92
N HIS A 100 -4.16 -16.32 -2.80
CA HIS A 100 -2.73 -16.05 -2.72
C HIS A 100 -2.40 -14.90 -1.76
N THR A 101 -3.37 -14.02 -1.49
CA THR A 101 -3.20 -12.86 -0.62
C THR A 101 -3.78 -13.06 0.79
N PHE A 102 -4.44 -14.19 1.09
CA PHE A 102 -5.07 -14.42 2.40
C PHE A 102 -4.25 -15.39 3.29
N PRO A 103 -4.09 -15.13 4.61
CA PRO A 103 -4.68 -14.06 5.42
C PRO A 103 -3.92 -12.74 5.24
N GLY A 104 -4.53 -11.82 4.49
CA GLY A 104 -3.83 -10.66 3.96
C GLY A 104 -3.48 -9.67 5.04
N GLY A 105 -2.19 -9.52 5.27
CA GLY A 105 -1.68 -8.27 5.80
C GLY A 105 -1.94 -7.17 4.79
N SER A 106 -3.10 -6.50 4.90
CA SER A 106 -3.33 -5.15 4.33
C SER A 106 -3.61 -5.02 2.83
N ILE A 107 -4.07 -6.08 2.14
CA ILE A 107 -4.47 -5.98 0.72
C ILE A 107 -5.94 -5.54 0.62
N TYR A 108 -6.15 -4.30 0.16
CA TYR A 108 -7.45 -3.77 -0.23
C TYR A 108 -7.57 -3.82 -1.75
N CYS A 109 -8.35 -4.78 -2.27
CA CYS A 109 -8.71 -4.90 -3.68
C CYS A 109 -9.65 -3.78 -4.15
#